data_AF-A0A834BTZ8-F1
#
_entry.id   AF-A0A834BTZ8-F1
#
_cell.length_a   1.000
_cell.length_b   1.000
_cell.length_c   1.000
_cell.angle_alpha   90.00
_cell.angle_beta   90.00
_cell.angle_gamma   90.00
#
_symmetry.space_group_name_H-M   'P 1'
#
loop_
_entity.id
_entity.type
_entity.pdbx_description
1 polymer ?
#
loop_
_entity_poly.entity_id
_entity_poly.type
_entity_poly.pdbx_seq_one_letter_code
_entity_poly.pdbx_strand_id
1 'polypeptide(L)'
;MSRNRKQLLTQQQEEQEQQEEEQEHQQEEQEQQQEEQEEQQEQEEQREDEQEQQQEEQEQQQEEQEEQQEQQTVRVGTKNPVFVSGGTVPVGPPSSLGMLLLGRLQRLKAVFTLRVNPGVRTVSLDGVQQGDDALVKMENPYLQPPRGCILCNVNVDYKNIQLLSQFISPHSGRIYGRHLTGLCGRKQREVTKAIKKAQALGFMPVTHKHPQFMKDPNICSTKRLE
;
A
#
# COMPACT_ATOMS: atom_id res chain seq x y z
N MET A 1 -40.61 -60.44 -23.41
CA MET A 1 -40.87 -59.17 -22.70
C MET A 1 -39.77 -58.82 -21.68
N SER A 2 -39.25 -59.75 -20.86
CA SER A 2 -38.25 -59.42 -19.80
C SER A 2 -36.82 -59.12 -20.24
N ARG A 3 -36.41 -59.42 -21.48
CA ARG A 3 -35.03 -59.16 -21.96
C ARG A 3 -34.76 -57.68 -22.25
N ASN A 4 -35.72 -56.98 -22.88
CA ASN A 4 -35.58 -55.56 -23.23
C ASN A 4 -35.53 -54.65 -21.99
N ARG A 5 -36.26 -54.99 -20.91
CA ARG A 5 -36.23 -54.22 -19.66
C ARG A 5 -34.88 -54.31 -18.95
N LYS A 6 -34.21 -55.47 -19.01
CA LYS A 6 -32.87 -55.63 -18.45
C LYS A 6 -31.82 -54.84 -19.23
N GLN A 7 -31.90 -54.84 -20.56
CA GLN A 7 -31.00 -54.06 -21.42
C GLN A 7 -31.12 -52.54 -21.21
N LEU A 8 -32.35 -52.04 -21.00
CA LEU A 8 -32.57 -50.62 -20.72
C LEU A 8 -31.98 -50.20 -19.36
N LEU A 9 -32.08 -51.04 -18.34
CA LEU A 9 -31.53 -50.75 -17.02
C LEU A 9 -29.99 -50.76 -17.03
N THR A 10 -29.37 -51.69 -17.75
CA THR A 10 -27.90 -51.68 -17.92
C THR A 10 -27.42 -50.46 -18.69
N GLN A 11 -28.14 -50.02 -19.73
CA GLN A 11 -27.81 -48.78 -20.44
C GLN A 11 -27.91 -47.55 -19.54
N GLN A 12 -28.96 -47.48 -18.71
CA GLN A 12 -29.12 -46.39 -17.74
C GLN A 12 -28.03 -46.38 -16.66
N GLN A 13 -27.54 -47.56 -16.25
CA GLN A 13 -26.44 -47.66 -15.30
C GLN A 13 -25.10 -47.25 -15.94
N GLU A 14 -24.82 -47.70 -17.16
CA GLU A 14 -23.63 -47.30 -17.92
C GLU A 14 -23.62 -45.79 -18.21
N GLU A 15 -24.76 -45.18 -18.52
CA GLU A 15 -24.89 -43.72 -18.69
C GLU A 15 -24.68 -42.96 -17.37
N GLN A 16 -25.13 -43.52 -16.25
CA GLN A 16 -24.89 -42.93 -14.93
C GLN A 16 -23.42 -43.00 -14.53
N GLU A 17 -22.78 -44.15 -14.71
CA GLU A 17 -21.35 -44.33 -14.44
C GLU A 17 -20.50 -43.39 -15.30
N GLN A 18 -20.83 -43.24 -16.60
CA GLN A 18 -20.14 -42.27 -17.48
C GLN A 18 -20.33 -40.82 -17.03
N GLN A 19 -21.51 -40.46 -16.53
CA GLN A 19 -21.76 -39.12 -15.99
C GLN A 19 -21.01 -38.86 -14.68
N GLU A 20 -20.86 -39.87 -13.84
CA GLU A 20 -20.08 -39.77 -12.60
C GLU A 20 -18.58 -39.63 -12.91
N GLU A 21 -18.02 -40.44 -13.82
CA GLU A 21 -16.62 -40.32 -14.26
C GLU A 21 -16.32 -38.95 -14.91
N GLU A 22 -17.25 -38.42 -15.72
CA GLU A 22 -17.11 -37.09 -16.31
C GLU A 22 -17.15 -35.98 -15.26
N GLN A 23 -17.97 -36.12 -14.22
CA GLN A 23 -18.00 -35.18 -13.08
C GLN A 23 -16.72 -35.24 -12.25
N GLU A 24 -16.19 -36.44 -11.98
CA GLU A 24 -14.92 -36.60 -11.26
C GLU A 24 -13.76 -35.97 -12.03
N HIS A 25 -13.67 -36.21 -13.35
CA HIS A 25 -12.64 -35.58 -14.18
C HIS A 25 -12.77 -34.05 -14.20
N GLN A 26 -13.99 -33.51 -14.31
CA GLN A 26 -14.22 -32.07 -14.24
C GLN A 26 -13.83 -31.49 -12.88
N GLN A 27 -14.05 -32.24 -11.80
CA GLN A 27 -13.65 -31.83 -10.45
C GLN A 27 -12.12 -31.83 -10.31
N GLU A 28 -11.44 -32.89 -10.77
CA GLU A 28 -9.97 -32.96 -10.76
C GLU A 28 -9.33 -31.83 -11.59
N GLU A 29 -9.89 -31.50 -12.75
CA GLU A 29 -9.42 -30.35 -13.54
C GLU A 29 -9.61 -29.02 -12.82
N GLN A 30 -10.73 -28.84 -12.10
CA GLN A 30 -10.95 -27.64 -11.30
C GLN A 30 -9.97 -27.54 -10.13
N GLU A 31 -9.69 -28.66 -9.46
CA GLU A 31 -8.72 -28.72 -8.37
C GLU A 31 -7.30 -28.40 -8.89
N GLN A 32 -6.88 -28.98 -10.02
CA GLN A 32 -5.59 -28.66 -10.65
C GLN A 32 -5.49 -27.18 -11.06
N GLN A 33 -6.56 -26.61 -11.64
CA GLN A 33 -6.59 -25.19 -11.98
C GLN A 33 -6.52 -24.30 -10.73
N GLN A 34 -7.13 -24.72 -9.63
CA GLN A 34 -7.08 -23.99 -8.37
C GLN A 34 -5.67 -24.04 -7.77
N GLU A 35 -5.04 -25.22 -7.73
CA GLU A 35 -3.65 -25.36 -7.26
C GLU A 35 -2.68 -24.51 -8.10
N GLU A 36 -2.82 -24.52 -9.43
CA GLU A 36 -1.98 -23.71 -10.31
C GLU A 36 -2.19 -22.20 -10.08
N GLN A 37 -3.43 -21.76 -9.82
CA GLN A 37 -3.72 -20.37 -9.46
C GLN A 37 -3.12 -19.99 -8.11
N GLU A 38 -3.17 -20.88 -7.11
CA GLU A 38 -2.55 -20.67 -5.80
C GLU A 38 -1.02 -20.57 -5.93
N GLU A 39 -0.38 -21.46 -6.70
CA GLU A 39 1.06 -21.37 -6.98
C GLU A 39 1.45 -20.07 -7.70
N GLN A 40 0.64 -19.63 -8.68
CA GLN A 40 0.88 -18.37 -9.38
C GLN A 40 0.77 -17.15 -8.44
N GLN A 41 -0.23 -17.15 -7.55
CA GLN A 41 -0.37 -16.10 -6.53
C GLN A 41 0.81 -16.09 -5.55
N GLU A 42 1.29 -17.26 -5.12
CA GLU A 42 2.47 -17.34 -4.26
C GLU A 42 3.74 -16.82 -4.96
N GLN A 43 3.93 -17.13 -6.24
CA GLN A 43 5.05 -16.60 -7.02
C GLN A 43 4.97 -15.09 -7.26
N GLU A 44 3.76 -14.53 -7.37
CA GLU A 44 3.57 -13.08 -7.44
C GLU A 44 3.90 -12.41 -6.11
N GLU A 45 3.40 -12.95 -4.99
CA GLU A 45 3.69 -12.45 -3.63
C GLU A 45 5.20 -12.50 -3.33
N GLN A 46 5.89 -13.57 -3.72
CA GLN A 46 7.36 -13.67 -3.58
C GLN A 46 8.11 -12.61 -4.39
N ARG A 47 7.65 -12.30 -5.61
CA ARG A 47 8.26 -11.25 -6.45
C ARG A 47 8.04 -9.86 -5.89
N GLU A 48 6.86 -9.60 -5.33
CA GLU A 48 6.57 -8.32 -4.65
C GLU A 48 7.46 -8.14 -3.42
N ASP A 49 7.61 -9.19 -2.59
CA ASP A 49 8.48 -9.18 -1.42
C ASP A 49 9.96 -8.97 -1.78
N GLU A 50 10.42 -9.51 -2.92
CA GLU A 50 11.79 -9.31 -3.41
C GLU A 50 11.99 -7.87 -3.92
N GLN A 51 11.00 -7.30 -4.64
CA GLN A 51 11.04 -5.91 -5.07
C GLN A 51 11.06 -4.93 -3.90
N GLU A 52 10.26 -5.18 -2.86
CA GLU A 52 10.23 -4.34 -1.65
C GLU A 52 11.60 -4.36 -0.94
N GLN A 53 12.24 -5.53 -0.85
CA GLN A 53 13.60 -5.64 -0.28
C GLN A 53 14.64 -4.88 -1.10
N GLN A 54 14.61 -5.01 -2.43
CA GLN A 54 15.52 -4.26 -3.31
C GLN A 54 15.30 -2.75 -3.18
N GLN A 55 14.06 -2.30 -3.04
CA GLN A 55 13.76 -0.89 -2.83
C GLN A 55 14.29 -0.40 -1.48
N GLU A 56 14.09 -1.16 -0.40
CA GLU A 56 14.63 -0.81 0.93
C GLU A 56 16.16 -0.76 0.94
N GLU A 57 16.83 -1.62 0.17
CA GLU A 57 18.29 -1.60 0.04
C GLU A 57 18.77 -0.38 -0.76
N GLN A 58 18.08 -0.02 -1.84
CA GLN A 58 18.38 1.20 -2.61
C GLN A 58 18.18 2.47 -1.78
N GLU A 59 17.12 2.56 -0.99
CA GLU A 59 16.86 3.69 -0.09
C GLU A 59 17.98 3.82 0.94
N GLN A 60 18.42 2.72 1.56
CA GLN A 60 19.56 2.72 2.50
C GLN A 60 20.86 3.19 1.83
N GLN A 61 21.16 2.71 0.62
CA GLN A 61 22.35 3.13 -0.11
C GLN A 61 22.30 4.62 -0.48
N GLN A 62 21.11 5.14 -0.82
CA GLN A 62 20.93 6.56 -1.11
C GLN A 62 21.14 7.41 0.15
N GLU A 63 20.56 7.02 1.28
CA GLU A 63 20.77 7.68 2.57
C GLU A 63 22.26 7.71 2.95
N GLU A 64 22.98 6.59 2.80
CA GLU A 64 24.43 6.53 3.06
C GLU A 64 25.23 7.46 2.11
N GLN A 65 24.84 7.57 0.84
CA GLN A 65 25.49 8.47 -0.11
C GLN A 65 25.22 9.94 0.22
N GLU A 66 23.99 10.29 0.60
CA GLU A 66 23.63 11.64 1.05
C GLU A 66 24.39 12.03 2.32
N GLU A 67 24.49 11.13 3.30
CA GLU A 67 25.26 11.37 4.53
C GLU A 67 26.76 11.57 4.24
N GLN A 68 27.35 10.79 3.33
CA GLN A 68 28.74 10.97 2.89
C GLN A 68 28.95 12.30 2.15
N GLN A 69 27.98 12.73 1.34
CA GLN A 69 28.03 14.00 0.63
C GLN A 69 27.94 15.19 1.60
N GLU A 70 27.05 15.13 2.59
CA GLU A 70 26.97 16.13 3.67
C GLU A 70 28.30 16.23 4.44
N GLN A 71 28.89 15.10 4.84
CA GLN A 71 30.18 15.07 5.53
C GLN A 71 31.35 15.67 4.70
N GLN A 72 31.29 15.60 3.36
CA GLN A 72 32.26 16.28 2.48
C GLN A 72 32.03 17.80 2.39
N THR A 73 30.78 18.27 2.39
CA THR A 73 30.48 19.72 2.27
C THR A 73 30.85 20.52 3.53
N VAL A 74 30.81 19.90 4.71
CA VAL A 74 31.20 20.55 5.98
C VAL A 74 32.73 20.77 6.08
N ARG A 75 33.54 20.07 5.27
CA ARG A 75 35.01 20.20 5.28
C ARG A 75 35.59 21.31 4.40
N VAL A 76 34.76 22.04 3.62
CA VAL A 76 35.23 23.12 2.71
C VAL A 76 34.91 24.53 3.24
N GLY A 77 34.22 24.66 4.37
CA GLY A 77 33.61 25.93 4.79
C GLY A 77 34.21 26.66 5.98
N THR A 78 35.49 27.04 6.00
CA THR A 78 35.96 28.13 6.89
C THR A 78 37.12 28.95 6.31
N LYS A 79 36.84 30.07 5.63
CA LYS A 79 37.60 31.36 5.72
C LYS A 79 36.70 32.55 5.29
N ASN A 80 36.13 33.23 6.31
CA ASN A 80 35.64 34.61 6.45
C ASN A 80 35.00 35.40 5.28
N PRO A 81 33.87 36.11 5.52
CA PRO A 81 33.36 37.12 4.59
C PRO A 81 34.08 38.47 4.78
N VAL A 82 34.62 39.03 3.70
CA VAL A 82 35.01 40.45 3.63
C VAL A 82 34.07 41.16 2.66
N PHE A 83 33.32 42.11 3.22
CA PHE A 83 32.47 43.07 2.54
C PHE A 83 33.34 44.11 1.81
N VAL A 84 33.22 44.23 0.48
CA VAL A 84 33.61 45.44 -0.27
C VAL A 84 32.62 45.68 -1.42
N SER A 85 32.18 46.92 -1.50
CA SER A 85 31.26 47.53 -2.46
C SER A 85 31.88 47.87 -3.83
N GLY A 86 31.07 47.73 -4.89
CA GLY A 86 31.09 48.57 -6.10
C GLY A 86 31.75 48.00 -7.36
N GLY A 87 31.03 48.00 -8.49
CA GLY A 87 31.62 47.85 -9.83
C GLY A 87 30.70 47.17 -10.87
N THR A 88 30.33 47.92 -11.91
CA THR A 88 29.45 47.56 -13.04
C THR A 88 30.19 46.87 -14.22
N VAL A 89 29.60 45.80 -14.79
CA VAL A 89 29.61 45.18 -16.18
C VAL A 89 30.96 45.04 -16.98
N PRO A 90 31.13 44.11 -17.98
CA PRO A 90 30.17 43.46 -18.89
C PRO A 90 30.36 41.95 -19.24
N VAL A 91 29.43 41.48 -20.08
CA VAL A 91 29.16 40.18 -20.75
C VAL A 91 30.29 39.42 -21.50
N GLY A 92 30.18 38.07 -21.55
CA GLY A 92 30.75 37.18 -22.59
C GLY A 92 30.83 35.67 -22.17
N PRO A 93 30.41 34.68 -23.01
CA PRO A 93 30.22 33.26 -22.59
C PRO A 93 31.34 32.29 -23.03
N PRO A 94 31.35 31.05 -22.50
CA PRO A 94 31.76 29.90 -23.33
C PRO A 94 30.80 28.69 -23.30
N SER A 95 30.40 28.30 -24.52
CA SER A 95 30.26 26.93 -25.09
C SER A 95 30.02 25.75 -24.11
N SER A 96 28.83 25.16 -24.05
CA SER A 96 28.26 24.12 -24.96
C SER A 96 28.96 22.76 -24.91
N LEU A 97 28.39 21.81 -24.16
CA LEU A 97 28.33 20.41 -24.59
C LEU A 97 27.14 19.69 -23.92
N GLY A 98 26.14 19.27 -24.72
CA GLY A 98 25.22 18.19 -24.34
C GLY A 98 23.72 18.53 -24.13
N MET A 99 23.05 19.16 -25.10
CA MET A 99 21.58 19.16 -25.19
C MET A 99 21.13 18.21 -26.32
N LEU A 100 20.33 17.18 -26.02
CA LEU A 100 19.59 16.40 -27.01
C LEU A 100 18.11 16.26 -26.63
N LEU A 101 17.28 16.90 -27.47
CA LEU A 101 15.96 16.48 -27.99
C LEU A 101 14.73 16.51 -27.06
N LEU A 102 14.21 17.72 -26.81
CA LEU A 102 12.77 17.94 -26.63
C LEU A 102 12.09 18.05 -28.01
N GLY A 103 11.35 17.01 -28.36
CA GLY A 103 10.49 16.94 -29.53
C GLY A 103 9.24 17.81 -29.40
N ARG A 104 8.95 18.52 -30.48
CA ARG A 104 7.85 19.46 -30.72
C ARG A 104 6.47 18.82 -30.53
N LEU A 105 5.58 19.47 -29.77
CA LEU A 105 4.14 19.52 -30.09
C LEU A 105 3.69 20.99 -30.07
N GLN A 106 3.62 21.56 -31.27
CA GLN A 106 2.95 22.82 -31.54
C GLN A 106 1.48 22.51 -31.84
N ARG A 107 0.59 23.46 -31.48
CA ARG A 107 -0.84 23.60 -31.87
C ARG A 107 -1.79 22.94 -30.86
N LEU A 108 -2.82 23.59 -30.31
CA LEU A 108 -3.51 24.83 -30.65
C LEU A 108 -3.79 25.63 -29.37
N LYS A 109 -3.50 26.93 -29.36
CA LYS A 109 -4.23 27.88 -28.53
C LYS A 109 -5.62 28.04 -29.15
N ALA A 110 -6.52 27.13 -28.81
CA ALA A 110 -7.94 27.33 -29.07
C ALA A 110 -8.42 28.41 -28.10
N VAL A 111 -8.66 29.58 -28.68
CA VAL A 111 -9.46 30.66 -28.13
C VAL A 111 -10.85 30.07 -27.83
N PHE A 112 -11.03 29.58 -26.60
CA PHE A 112 -12.37 29.34 -26.05
C PHE A 112 -12.84 30.70 -25.51
N THR A 113 -13.38 31.52 -26.42
CA THR A 113 -14.27 32.61 -26.03
C THR A 113 -15.51 31.98 -25.40
N LEU A 114 -15.46 31.69 -24.10
CA LEU A 114 -16.68 31.57 -23.32
C LEU A 114 -17.28 32.98 -23.25
N ARG A 115 -18.34 33.14 -24.03
CA ARG A 115 -19.32 34.21 -23.89
C ARG A 115 -19.90 34.12 -22.47
N VAL A 116 -19.31 34.86 -21.54
CA VAL A 116 -19.91 35.08 -20.22
C VAL A 116 -21.07 36.05 -20.42
N ASN A 117 -22.28 35.64 -20.05
CA ASN A 117 -23.46 36.49 -20.05
C ASN A 117 -23.22 37.74 -19.18
N PRO A 118 -23.44 38.97 -19.69
CA PRO A 118 -23.50 40.16 -18.85
C PRO A 118 -24.86 40.18 -18.15
N GLY A 119 -25.03 39.30 -17.17
CA GLY A 119 -26.31 39.09 -16.49
C GLY A 119 -26.20 38.76 -15.01
N VAL A 120 -25.00 38.81 -14.44
CA VAL A 120 -24.85 38.73 -12.99
C VAL A 120 -24.79 40.14 -12.47
N ARG A 121 -25.87 40.56 -11.80
CA ARG A 121 -25.86 41.74 -10.97
C ARG A 121 -24.81 41.51 -9.89
N THR A 122 -23.65 42.13 -10.05
CA THR A 122 -22.74 42.39 -8.94
C THR A 122 -23.52 43.24 -7.95
N VAL A 123 -24.13 42.60 -6.97
CA VAL A 123 -24.54 43.30 -5.76
C VAL A 123 -23.23 43.70 -5.08
N SER A 124 -22.86 44.96 -5.22
CA SER A 124 -21.89 45.56 -4.31
C SER A 124 -22.46 45.38 -2.90
N LEU A 125 -21.82 44.53 -2.09
CA LEU A 125 -21.98 44.56 -0.64
C LEU A 125 -21.24 45.80 -0.12
N ASP A 126 -21.71 46.98 -0.52
CA ASP A 126 -21.35 48.22 0.14
C ASP A 126 -22.28 48.35 1.36
N GLY A 127 -21.70 48.14 2.54
CA GLY A 127 -22.32 48.48 3.82
C GLY A 127 -23.19 47.41 4.45
N VAL A 128 -22.57 46.36 5.01
CA VAL A 128 -23.17 45.68 6.17
C VAL A 128 -22.46 46.23 7.40
N GLN A 129 -23.22 46.93 8.23
CA GLN A 129 -22.83 47.33 9.58
C GLN A 129 -22.23 46.09 10.26
N GLN A 130 -21.03 46.22 10.83
CA GLN A 130 -20.50 45.22 11.76
C GLN A 130 -21.43 45.18 12.97
N GLY A 131 -22.47 44.35 12.90
CA GLY A 131 -23.15 43.84 14.08
C GLY A 131 -22.24 42.84 14.76
N ASP A 132 -22.33 42.78 16.08
CA ASP A 132 -21.52 41.89 16.94
C ASP A 132 -21.70 40.38 16.64
N ASP A 133 -22.58 40.04 15.70
CA ASP A 133 -22.88 38.69 15.18
C ASP A 133 -22.10 38.31 13.89
N ALA A 134 -20.99 38.99 13.60
CA ALA A 134 -20.14 38.64 12.45
C ALA A 134 -19.51 37.24 12.63
N LEU A 135 -19.59 36.38 11.60
CA LEU A 135 -18.94 35.06 11.60
C LEU A 135 -17.41 35.22 11.75
N VAL A 136 -16.92 34.91 12.95
CA VAL A 136 -15.48 34.90 13.24
C VAL A 136 -14.82 33.74 12.51
N LYS A 137 -13.78 34.02 11.72
CA LYS A 137 -12.92 32.98 11.15
C LYS A 137 -12.01 32.43 12.26
N MET A 138 -12.43 31.33 12.88
CA MET A 138 -11.65 30.57 13.86
C MET A 138 -11.46 29.12 13.40
N GLU A 139 -10.39 28.45 13.85
CA GLU A 139 -10.31 26.98 13.77
C GLU A 139 -11.54 26.35 14.42
N ASN A 140 -12.09 25.30 13.80
CA ASN A 140 -13.33 24.68 14.25
C ASN A 140 -13.17 24.10 15.68
N PRO A 141 -13.82 24.69 16.71
CA PRO A 141 -13.66 24.28 18.11
C PRO A 141 -14.35 22.94 18.41
N TYR A 142 -15.15 22.42 17.48
CA TYR A 142 -15.82 21.12 17.59
C TYR A 142 -15.04 19.98 16.92
N LEU A 143 -13.83 20.24 16.41
CA LEU A 143 -12.96 19.19 15.87
C LEU A 143 -12.57 18.23 16.99
N GLN A 144 -13.02 16.98 16.87
CA GLN A 144 -12.55 15.93 17.74
C GLN A 144 -11.12 15.52 17.38
N PRO A 145 -10.29 15.13 18.37
CA PRO A 145 -8.95 14.66 18.08
C PRO A 145 -9.00 13.45 17.14
N PRO A 146 -8.04 13.33 16.21
CA PRO A 146 -8.00 12.20 15.29
C PRO A 146 -7.90 10.90 16.08
N ARG A 147 -8.72 9.91 15.70
CA ARG A 147 -8.68 8.60 16.35
C ARG A 147 -7.40 7.88 15.94
N GLY A 148 -6.57 7.56 16.92
CA GLY A 148 -5.38 6.73 16.74
C GLY A 148 -5.74 5.24 16.64
N CYS A 149 -4.82 4.48 16.07
CA CYS A 149 -4.83 3.03 16.12
C CYS A 149 -4.48 2.51 17.53
N ILE A 150 -4.83 1.24 17.81
CA ILE A 150 -4.54 0.57 19.08
C ILE A 150 -3.04 0.54 19.46
N LEU A 151 -2.14 0.52 18.47
CA LEU A 151 -0.68 0.44 18.67
C LEU A 151 0.06 1.77 18.47
N CYS A 152 -0.65 2.88 18.31
CA CYS A 152 -0.02 4.12 17.86
C CYS A 152 0.99 4.71 18.87
N ASN A 153 0.86 4.36 20.16
CA ASN A 153 1.79 4.77 21.23
C ASN A 153 2.58 3.59 21.82
N VAL A 154 2.56 2.42 21.17
CA VAL A 154 3.20 1.20 21.65
C VAL A 154 4.36 0.84 20.71
N ASN A 155 5.53 0.55 21.28
CA ASN A 155 6.69 0.07 20.53
C ASN A 155 6.53 -1.43 20.23
N VAL A 156 6.70 -1.81 18.96
CA VAL A 156 6.55 -3.20 18.53
C VAL A 156 7.93 -3.83 18.36
N ASP A 157 8.22 -4.84 19.19
CA ASP A 157 9.46 -5.62 19.13
C ASP A 157 9.20 -7.02 18.60
N TYR A 158 10.12 -7.56 17.79
CA TYR A 158 10.12 -8.95 17.31
C TYR A 158 10.20 -9.99 18.45
N LYS A 159 10.66 -9.56 19.63
CA LYS A 159 10.78 -10.39 20.83
C LYS A 159 9.42 -10.68 21.49
N ASN A 160 8.44 -9.81 21.28
CA ASN A 160 7.13 -9.91 21.94
C ASN A 160 6.17 -10.80 21.13
N ILE A 161 6.43 -12.10 21.15
CA ILE A 161 5.67 -13.09 20.35
C ILE A 161 4.17 -13.04 20.67
N GLN A 162 3.80 -12.83 21.94
CA GLN A 162 2.39 -12.75 22.36
C GLN A 162 1.63 -11.64 21.61
N LEU A 163 2.24 -10.46 21.45
CA LEU A 163 1.62 -9.35 20.72
C LEU A 163 1.51 -9.67 19.22
N LEU A 164 2.60 -10.16 18.64
CA LEU A 164 2.67 -10.47 17.20
C LEU A 164 1.71 -11.59 16.81
N SER A 165 1.52 -12.58 17.68
CA SER A 165 0.64 -13.71 17.47
C SER A 165 -0.85 -13.34 17.36
N GLN A 166 -1.23 -12.12 17.74
CA GLN A 166 -2.60 -11.62 17.60
C GLN A 166 -2.89 -11.09 16.18
N PHE A 167 -1.84 -10.81 15.40
CA PHE A 167 -1.93 -10.30 14.04
C PHE A 167 -1.75 -11.39 12.96
N ILE A 168 -1.72 -12.66 13.36
CA ILE A 168 -1.62 -13.81 12.45
C ILE A 168 -2.87 -14.70 12.50
N SER A 169 -3.13 -15.38 11.39
CA SER A 169 -4.13 -16.41 11.30
C SER A 169 -3.80 -17.60 12.20
N PRO A 170 -4.75 -18.08 13.03
CA PRO A 170 -4.49 -19.18 13.95
C PRO A 170 -4.07 -20.46 13.21
N HIS A 171 -4.73 -20.78 12.10
CA HIS A 171 -4.53 -22.04 11.38
C HIS A 171 -3.53 -21.95 10.23
N SER A 172 -3.45 -20.81 9.56
CA SER A 172 -2.66 -20.64 8.34
C SER A 172 -1.36 -19.85 8.58
N GLY A 173 -1.21 -19.19 9.72
CA GLY A 173 -0.01 -18.39 10.03
C GLY A 173 0.14 -17.10 9.20
N ARG A 174 -0.72 -16.89 8.20
CA ARG A 174 -0.78 -15.67 7.37
C ARG A 174 -0.99 -14.41 8.22
N ILE A 175 -0.28 -13.35 7.88
CA ILE A 175 -0.38 -12.05 8.55
C ILE A 175 -1.65 -11.34 8.09
N TYR A 176 -2.46 -10.84 9.03
CA TYR A 176 -3.68 -10.11 8.68
C TYR A 176 -3.36 -8.75 8.04
N GLY A 177 -4.07 -8.44 6.96
CA GLY A 177 -4.01 -7.14 6.30
C GLY A 177 -4.65 -6.01 7.11
N ARG A 178 -4.40 -4.76 6.70
CA ARG A 178 -4.87 -3.56 7.41
C ARG A 178 -6.38 -3.51 7.64
N HIS A 179 -7.16 -4.01 6.68
CA HIS A 179 -8.62 -4.00 6.74
C HIS A 179 -9.18 -4.85 7.90
N LEU A 180 -8.41 -5.83 8.40
CA LEU A 180 -8.77 -6.67 9.54
C LEU A 180 -8.20 -6.15 10.86
N THR A 181 -6.95 -5.67 10.84
CA THR A 181 -6.23 -5.24 12.05
C THR A 181 -6.62 -3.83 12.49
N GLY A 182 -7.07 -2.97 11.58
CA GLY A 182 -7.41 -1.57 11.87
C GLY A 182 -6.21 -0.71 12.27
N LEU A 183 -4.98 -1.12 11.93
CA LEU A 183 -3.76 -0.39 12.26
C LEU A 183 -3.46 0.76 11.28
N CYS A 184 -2.71 1.76 11.78
CA CYS A 184 -2.09 2.75 10.92
C CYS A 184 -1.02 2.10 10.03
N GLY A 185 -0.76 2.66 8.85
CA GLY A 185 0.19 2.08 7.89
C GLY A 185 1.60 1.92 8.42
N ARG A 186 2.07 2.91 9.18
CA ARG A 186 3.38 2.88 9.84
C ARG A 186 3.48 1.69 10.80
N LYS A 187 2.45 1.49 11.64
CA LYS A 187 2.42 0.40 12.61
C LYS A 187 2.17 -0.96 11.97
N GLN A 188 1.38 -1.04 10.90
CA GLN A 188 1.21 -2.28 10.14
C GLN A 188 2.55 -2.75 9.56
N ARG A 189 3.33 -1.86 8.93
CA ARG A 189 4.67 -2.19 8.43
C ARG A 189 5.61 -2.64 9.55
N GLU A 190 5.61 -1.92 10.68
CA GLU A 190 6.42 -2.27 11.86
C GLU A 190 6.07 -3.67 12.39
N VAL A 191 4.78 -4.01 12.48
CA VAL A 191 4.31 -5.33 12.89
C VAL A 191 4.71 -6.41 11.88
N THR A 192 4.51 -6.18 10.58
CA THR A 192 4.90 -7.14 9.53
C THR A 192 6.41 -7.41 9.57
N LYS A 193 7.25 -6.36 9.66
CA LYS A 193 8.71 -6.51 9.79
C LYS A 193 9.09 -7.28 11.06
N ALA A 194 8.45 -6.99 12.18
CA ALA A 194 8.69 -7.69 13.43
C ALA A 194 8.30 -9.18 13.36
N ILE A 195 7.18 -9.51 12.70
CA ILE A 195 6.75 -10.89 12.46
C ILE A 195 7.73 -11.63 11.57
N LYS A 196 8.07 -11.09 10.39
CA LYS A 196 9.02 -11.71 9.46
C LYS A 196 10.38 -11.93 10.14
N LYS A 197 10.85 -10.96 10.93
CA LYS A 197 12.08 -11.08 11.73
C LYS A 197 11.98 -12.15 12.82
N ALA A 198 10.87 -12.23 13.54
CA ALA A 198 10.65 -13.27 14.55
C ALA A 198 10.62 -14.68 13.93
N GLN A 199 10.03 -14.81 12.73
CA GLN A 199 10.00 -16.06 11.97
C GLN A 199 11.40 -16.47 11.49
N ALA A 200 12.15 -15.54 10.89
CA ALA A 200 13.52 -15.80 10.42
C ALA A 200 14.48 -16.21 11.54
N LEU A 201 14.30 -15.64 12.74
CA LEU A 201 15.10 -15.97 13.93
C LEU A 201 14.60 -17.21 14.69
N GLY A 202 13.48 -17.81 14.28
CA GLY A 202 12.91 -19.01 14.93
C GLY A 202 12.17 -18.73 16.24
N PHE A 203 11.81 -17.47 16.54
CA PHE A 203 10.98 -17.12 17.69
C PHE A 203 9.49 -17.41 17.46
N MET A 204 9.02 -17.38 16.22
CA MET A 204 7.62 -17.59 15.87
C MET A 204 7.47 -18.58 14.70
N PRO A 205 6.54 -19.55 14.78
CA PRO A 205 6.22 -20.42 13.64
C PRO A 205 5.62 -19.66 12.45
N VAL A 206 5.90 -20.14 11.23
CA VAL A 206 5.38 -19.58 9.97
C VAL A 206 4.01 -20.16 9.61
N THR A 207 3.84 -21.47 9.80
CA THR A 207 2.67 -22.21 9.26
C THR A 207 1.42 -22.11 10.13
N HIS A 208 1.56 -21.92 11.43
CA HIS A 208 0.44 -21.92 12.36
C HIS A 208 0.78 -21.11 13.61
N LYS A 209 -0.24 -20.66 14.35
CA LYS A 209 -0.03 -19.96 15.62
C LYS A 209 0.32 -20.96 16.73
N HIS A 210 1.21 -20.56 17.64
CA HIS A 210 1.60 -21.41 18.76
C HIS A 210 0.40 -21.70 19.69
N PRO A 211 0.18 -22.96 20.14
CA PRO A 211 -1.00 -23.36 20.91
C PRO A 211 -1.24 -22.55 22.20
N GLN A 212 -0.17 -22.03 22.82
CA GLN A 212 -0.26 -21.22 24.03
C GLN A 212 -1.02 -19.90 23.80
N PHE A 213 -0.90 -19.30 22.61
CA PHE A 213 -1.48 -17.99 22.29
C PHE A 213 -2.86 -18.10 21.64
N MET A 214 -3.37 -19.31 21.40
CA MET A 214 -4.70 -19.54 20.80
C MET A 214 -5.85 -19.02 21.67
N LYS A 215 -5.61 -18.86 22.98
CA LYS A 215 -6.61 -18.41 23.96
C LYS A 215 -6.61 -16.89 24.17
N ASP A 216 -5.70 -16.17 23.51
CA ASP A 216 -5.62 -14.71 23.62
C ASP A 216 -6.83 -14.04 22.95
N PRO A 217 -7.26 -12.86 23.43
CA PRO A 217 -8.37 -12.14 22.83
C PRO A 217 -8.04 -11.73 21.39
N ASN A 218 -8.93 -12.06 20.46
CA ASN A 218 -8.77 -11.71 19.05
C ASN A 218 -9.12 -10.22 18.85
N ILE A 219 -8.11 -9.41 18.57
CA ILE A 219 -8.26 -8.00 18.18
C ILE A 219 -8.67 -7.84 16.71
N CYS A 220 -8.38 -8.83 15.87
CA CYS A 220 -8.69 -8.81 14.45
C CYS A 220 -10.14 -9.22 14.22
N SER A 221 -10.88 -8.43 13.44
CA SER A 221 -12.30 -8.67 13.13
C SER A 221 -12.47 -9.73 12.05
N THR A 222 -11.96 -10.94 12.27
CA THR A 222 -12.16 -12.07 11.37
C THR A 222 -13.54 -12.68 11.60
N LYS A 223 -14.60 -11.96 11.22
CA LYS A 223 -15.89 -12.61 10.98
C LYS A 223 -15.70 -13.42 9.72
N ARG A 224 -15.48 -14.72 9.88
CA ARG A 224 -15.53 -15.68 8.78
C ARG A 224 -16.91 -15.49 8.13
N LEU A 225 -16.93 -15.10 6.86
CA LEU A 225 -18.13 -15.20 6.05
C LEU A 225 -18.43 -16.70 5.98
N GLU A 226 -19.40 -17.13 6.80
CA GLU A 226 -20.04 -18.44 6.68
C GLU A 226 -20.94 -18.47 5.44
#